data_AF-A0A7M3W5Z2-F1
#
_entry.id   AF-A0A7M3W5Z2-F1
#
_cell.length_a   1.000
_cell.length_b   1.000
_cell.length_c   1.000
_cell.angle_alpha   90.00
_cell.angle_beta   90.00
_cell.angle_gamma   90.00
#
_symmetry.space_group_name_H-M   'P 1'
#
loop_
_entity.id
_entity.type
_entity.pdbx_description
1 polymer ?
#
loop_
_entity_poly.entity_id
_entity_poly.type
_entity_poly.pdbx_seq_one_letter_code
_entity_poly.pdbx_strand_id
1 'polypeptide(L)'
;DQLTMLETPPWDAEMDLTNHAVDVKLTDVVAGPSRVGMKTRGMLVSVREDSGFIKRCTDCRRVLRDGVCFDCGENEGTEDIRLRLVVDDDGVTAAVLVNKDASLAVLGMDQEQMRSKVEEVGDLGFVQYVRELMLGRQISVSGRSIVDDQGAMVLADGFELEEHDAQMRASELRTQWGWA
;
A
#
# COMPACT_ATOMS: atom_id res chain seq x y z
N ASP A 1 -38.43 -20.06 13.87
CA ASP A 1 -38.04 -19.46 15.17
C ASP A 1 -36.55 -19.23 15.35
N GLN A 2 -35.78 -18.86 14.31
CA GLN A 2 -34.34 -18.56 14.45
C GLN A 2 -33.93 -17.28 13.69
N LEU A 3 -34.79 -16.27 13.69
CA LEU A 3 -34.45 -14.94 13.17
C LEU A 3 -34.84 -13.92 14.23
N THR A 4 -33.85 -13.41 14.94
CA THR A 4 -34.00 -12.29 15.88
C THR A 4 -33.56 -11.04 15.14
N MET A 5 -34.53 -10.21 14.77
CA MET A 5 -34.24 -8.88 14.23
C MET A 5 -33.79 -7.99 15.38
N LEU A 6 -32.55 -7.51 15.31
CA LEU A 6 -32.02 -6.55 16.29
C LEU A 6 -32.52 -5.15 15.94
N GLU A 7 -32.95 -4.38 16.93
CA GLU A 7 -33.41 -2.99 16.75
C GLU A 7 -32.24 -2.04 16.43
N THR A 8 -31.03 -2.41 16.86
CA THR A 8 -29.79 -1.71 16.57
C THR A 8 -28.72 -2.69 16.12
N PRO A 9 -27.72 -2.24 15.33
CA PRO A 9 -26.58 -3.07 15.00
C PRO A 9 -25.85 -3.54 16.27
N PRO A 10 -25.30 -4.76 16.30
CA PRO A 10 -24.59 -5.30 17.46
C PRO A 10 -23.19 -4.68 17.67
N TRP A 11 -22.84 -3.63 16.94
CA TRP A 11 -21.57 -2.90 17.03
C TRP A 11 -21.83 -1.44 17.42
N ASP A 12 -20.79 -0.77 17.91
CA ASP A 12 -20.89 0.59 18.41
C ASP A 12 -21.35 1.58 17.31
N ALA A 13 -22.21 2.52 17.66
CA ALA A 13 -22.77 3.48 16.70
C ALA A 13 -21.71 4.46 16.18
N GLU A 14 -20.58 4.58 16.89
CA GLU A 14 -19.42 5.38 16.50
C GLU A 14 -18.50 4.68 15.48
N MET A 15 -18.77 3.41 15.15
CA MET A 15 -17.93 2.64 14.24
C MET A 15 -18.15 3.07 12.78
N ASP A 16 -17.25 3.89 12.26
CA ASP A 16 -17.25 4.32 10.85
C ASP A 16 -16.83 3.17 9.93
N LEU A 17 -17.81 2.46 9.38
CA LEU A 17 -17.60 1.34 8.46
C LEU A 17 -16.91 1.74 7.14
N THR A 18 -16.85 3.03 6.79
CA THR A 18 -16.20 3.48 5.55
C THR A 18 -14.68 3.53 5.64
N ASN A 19 -14.16 3.82 6.83
CA ASN A 19 -12.71 3.90 7.10
C ASN A 19 -12.21 2.88 8.12
N HIS A 20 -13.07 1.98 8.59
CA HIS A 20 -12.67 0.97 9.56
C HIS A 20 -11.66 -0.01 8.95
N ALA A 21 -10.48 -0.05 9.56
CA ALA A 21 -9.45 -1.04 9.26
C ALA A 21 -9.02 -1.73 10.54
N VAL A 22 -8.93 -3.06 10.49
CA VAL A 22 -8.44 -3.87 11.60
C VAL A 22 -6.93 -4.04 11.48
N ASP A 23 -6.19 -3.74 12.54
CA ASP A 23 -4.75 -4.01 12.58
C ASP A 23 -4.47 -5.52 12.54
N VAL A 24 -3.71 -5.94 11.54
CA VAL A 24 -3.29 -7.34 11.33
C VAL A 24 -1.79 -7.37 11.08
N LYS A 25 -1.06 -8.21 11.82
CA LYS A 25 0.37 -8.42 11.57
C LYS A 25 0.60 -8.95 10.17
N LEU A 26 1.69 -8.53 9.53
CA LEU A 26 1.97 -8.95 8.16
C LEU A 26 2.10 -10.48 8.05
N THR A 27 2.69 -11.12 9.06
CA THR A 27 2.76 -12.57 9.22
C THR A 27 1.38 -13.25 9.11
N ASP A 28 0.36 -12.69 9.76
CA ASP A 28 -1.01 -13.21 9.76
C ASP A 28 -1.78 -12.87 8.47
N VAL A 29 -1.36 -11.80 7.78
CA VAL A 29 -1.85 -11.48 6.44
C VAL A 29 -1.35 -12.52 5.45
N VAL A 30 -0.06 -12.84 5.48
CA VAL A 30 0.56 -13.75 4.51
C VAL A 30 0.17 -15.21 4.73
N ALA A 31 0.09 -15.67 5.99
CA ALA A 31 -0.30 -17.03 6.32
C ALA A 31 -1.82 -17.27 6.29
N GLY A 32 -2.60 -16.20 6.23
CA GLY A 32 -4.05 -16.24 6.37
C GLY A 32 -4.82 -16.20 5.05
N PRO A 33 -6.15 -16.24 5.12
CA PRO A 33 -6.99 -15.96 3.96
C PRO A 33 -6.92 -14.49 3.56
N SER A 34 -7.40 -14.19 2.35
CA SER A 34 -7.62 -12.83 1.86
C SER A 34 -8.57 -12.05 2.79
N ARG A 35 -8.28 -10.78 3.06
CA ARG A 35 -9.03 -9.90 3.99
C ARG A 35 -9.41 -8.59 3.33
N VAL A 36 -10.47 -7.96 3.82
CA VAL A 36 -10.90 -6.59 3.44
C VAL A 36 -10.96 -5.75 4.70
N GLY A 37 -10.61 -4.46 4.61
CA GLY A 37 -10.64 -3.55 5.76
C GLY A 37 -9.57 -3.92 6.78
N MET A 38 -8.33 -4.12 6.32
CA MET A 38 -7.20 -4.40 7.21
C MET A 38 -6.16 -3.28 7.13
N LYS A 39 -5.41 -3.08 8.21
CA LYS A 39 -4.22 -2.25 8.29
C LYS A 39 -3.04 -3.15 8.69
N THR A 40 -1.94 -3.07 7.98
CA THR A 40 -0.73 -3.83 8.29
C THR A 40 0.50 -2.94 8.24
N ARG A 41 1.59 -3.40 8.85
CA ARG A 41 2.84 -2.65 9.00
C ARG A 41 4.02 -3.48 8.53
N GLY A 42 5.07 -2.80 8.11
CA GLY A 42 6.32 -3.42 7.73
C GLY A 42 7.33 -2.41 7.21
N MET A 43 8.58 -2.84 7.09
CA MET A 43 9.64 -2.04 6.50
C MET A 43 9.53 -2.08 4.97
N LEU A 44 9.57 -0.91 4.32
CA LEU A 44 9.61 -0.83 2.87
C LEU A 44 10.98 -1.29 2.35
N VAL A 45 11.04 -2.45 1.70
CA VAL A 45 12.30 -3.05 1.22
C VAL A 45 12.50 -2.94 -0.29
N SER A 46 11.48 -2.60 -1.06
CA SER A 46 11.62 -2.36 -2.50
C SER A 46 10.56 -1.41 -3.03
N VAL A 47 10.98 -0.53 -3.95
CA VAL A 47 10.11 0.21 -4.88
C VAL A 47 10.36 -0.34 -6.28
N ARG A 48 9.32 -0.86 -6.94
CA ARG A 48 9.42 -1.43 -8.29
C ARG A 48 9.44 -0.33 -9.35
N GLU A 49 10.01 -0.65 -10.51
CA GLU A 49 10.19 0.28 -11.64
C GLU A 49 8.87 0.70 -12.30
N ASP A 50 7.81 -0.09 -12.14
CA ASP A 50 6.45 0.22 -12.61
C ASP A 50 5.64 1.05 -11.59
N SER A 51 6.36 1.87 -10.79
CA SER A 51 5.81 2.85 -9.86
C SER A 51 5.85 4.25 -10.49
N GLY A 52 4.71 4.93 -10.54
CA GLY A 52 4.59 6.22 -11.20
C GLY A 52 3.30 6.31 -12.01
N PHE A 53 3.35 7.07 -13.10
CA PHE A 53 2.27 7.08 -14.09
C PHE A 53 2.22 5.76 -14.84
N ILE A 54 1.01 5.25 -15.01
CA ILE A 54 0.71 4.04 -15.76
C ILE A 54 -0.47 4.32 -16.69
N LYS A 55 -0.67 3.46 -17.68
CA LYS A 55 -1.89 3.46 -18.49
C LYS A 55 -2.72 2.22 -18.20
N ARG A 56 -4.03 2.37 -18.10
CA ARG A 56 -4.98 1.28 -17.92
C ARG A 56 -5.86 1.12 -19.13
N CYS A 57 -6.13 -0.13 -19.52
CA CYS A 57 -7.10 -0.45 -20.55
C CYS A 57 -8.46 0.20 -20.24
N THR A 58 -9.03 0.88 -21.22
CA THR A 58 -10.35 1.52 -21.10
C THR A 58 -11.47 0.51 -20.84
N ASP A 59 -11.26 -0.75 -21.24
CA ASP A 59 -12.31 -1.78 -21.20
C ASP A 59 -12.26 -2.62 -19.92
N CYS A 60 -11.07 -3.04 -19.48
CA CYS A 60 -10.90 -3.96 -18.34
C CYS A 60 -10.07 -3.39 -17.17
N ARG A 61 -9.55 -2.17 -17.29
CA ARG A 61 -8.72 -1.45 -16.29
C ARG A 61 -7.40 -2.12 -15.89
N ARG A 62 -6.97 -3.17 -16.60
CA ARG A 62 -5.62 -3.75 -16.43
C ARG A 62 -4.56 -2.80 -16.97
N VAL A 63 -3.36 -2.85 -16.40
CA VAL A 63 -2.22 -2.01 -16.82
C VAL A 63 -1.79 -2.42 -18.22
N LEU A 64 -1.61 -1.44 -19.10
CA LEU A 64 -1.10 -1.63 -20.46
C LEU A 64 0.43 -1.78 -20.43
N ARG A 65 0.95 -2.56 -21.37
CA ARG A 65 2.38 -2.62 -21.68
C ARG A 65 2.57 -2.27 -23.13
N ASP A 66 3.34 -1.22 -23.40
CA ASP A 66 3.61 -0.72 -24.76
C ASP A 66 2.34 -0.50 -25.59
N GLY A 67 1.28 0.03 -24.97
CA GLY A 67 -0.01 0.31 -25.61
C GLY A 67 -0.91 -0.93 -25.82
N VAL A 68 -0.55 -2.08 -25.25
CA VAL A 68 -1.30 -3.33 -25.42
C VAL A 68 -1.80 -3.84 -24.07
N CYS A 69 -3.10 -4.16 -24.03
CA CYS A 69 -3.73 -4.89 -22.95
C CYS A 69 -3.61 -6.39 -23.21
N PHE A 70 -3.27 -7.16 -22.17
CA PHE A 70 -3.12 -8.62 -22.29
C PHE A 70 -4.38 -9.32 -22.83
N ASP A 71 -5.58 -8.92 -22.36
CA ASP A 71 -6.84 -9.58 -22.78
C ASP A 71 -7.57 -8.87 -23.94
N CYS A 72 -7.42 -7.55 -24.08
CA CYS A 72 -8.23 -6.73 -25.00
C CYS A 72 -7.48 -6.31 -26.27
N GLY A 73 -6.15 -6.52 -26.33
CA GLY A 73 -5.31 -6.07 -27.45
C GLY A 73 -4.90 -4.60 -27.35
N GLU A 74 -4.64 -3.97 -28.49
CA GLU A 74 -4.23 -2.56 -28.57
C GLU A 74 -5.26 -1.62 -27.94
N ASN A 75 -4.79 -0.66 -27.14
CA ASN A 75 -5.64 0.29 -26.43
C ASN A 75 -4.86 1.58 -26.11
N GLU A 76 -5.49 2.75 -26.29
CA GLU A 76 -4.82 4.04 -26.01
C GLU A 76 -4.52 4.25 -24.52
N GLY A 77 -5.37 3.68 -23.66
CA GLY A 77 -5.29 3.66 -22.21
C GLY A 77 -5.68 4.96 -21.52
N THR A 78 -6.31 4.84 -20.36
CA THR A 78 -6.52 5.94 -19.43
C THR A 78 -5.33 6.05 -18.48
N GLU A 79 -4.78 7.24 -18.34
CA GLU A 79 -3.69 7.51 -17.39
C GLU A 79 -4.15 7.29 -15.94
N ASP A 80 -3.30 6.67 -15.13
CA ASP A 80 -3.48 6.47 -13.70
C ASP A 80 -2.12 6.56 -12.98
N ILE A 81 -2.14 6.63 -11.65
CA ILE A 81 -0.94 6.63 -10.80
C ILE A 81 -0.98 5.42 -9.88
N ARG A 82 0.17 4.79 -9.68
CA ARG A 82 0.32 3.67 -8.73
C ARG A 82 1.75 3.58 -8.23
N LEU A 83 1.93 3.31 -6.94
CA LEU A 83 3.20 2.80 -6.42
C LEU A 83 3.13 1.27 -6.27
N ARG A 84 4.17 0.57 -6.72
CA ARG A 84 4.31 -0.87 -6.52
C ARG A 84 5.52 -1.14 -5.63
N LEU A 85 5.25 -1.70 -4.47
CA LEU A 85 6.17 -1.76 -3.36
C LEU A 85 6.30 -3.22 -2.86
N VAL A 86 7.31 -3.47 -2.02
CA VAL A 86 7.44 -4.69 -1.24
C VAL A 86 7.73 -4.30 0.20
N VAL A 87 6.95 -4.84 1.12
CA VAL A 87 7.15 -4.70 2.57
C VAL A 87 7.67 -5.99 3.15
N ASP A 88 8.49 -5.88 4.19
CA ASP A 88 8.99 -6.98 5.00
C ASP A 88 8.69 -6.71 6.48
N ASP A 89 8.25 -7.73 7.21
CA ASP A 89 8.13 -7.72 8.66
C ASP A 89 8.58 -9.10 9.17
N ASP A 90 9.67 -9.12 9.94
CA ASP A 90 10.29 -10.32 10.49
C ASP A 90 10.54 -11.44 9.44
N GLY A 91 11.00 -11.06 8.23
CA GLY A 91 11.32 -12.01 7.16
C GLY A 91 10.11 -12.54 6.39
N VAL A 92 8.91 -12.03 6.67
CA VAL A 92 7.72 -12.25 5.87
C VAL A 92 7.51 -11.05 4.96
N THR A 93 7.38 -11.30 3.66
CA THR A 93 7.22 -10.24 2.65
C THR A 93 5.83 -10.24 2.02
N ALA A 94 5.33 -9.05 1.68
CA ALA A 94 4.17 -8.90 0.81
C ALA A 94 4.40 -7.84 -0.27
N ALA A 95 3.82 -8.06 -1.45
CA ALA A 95 3.73 -7.02 -2.47
C ALA A 95 2.65 -6.01 -2.07
N VAL A 96 2.87 -4.73 -2.28
CA VAL A 96 1.87 -3.69 -2.02
C VAL A 96 1.63 -2.87 -3.28
N LEU A 97 0.37 -2.74 -3.69
CA LEU A 97 -0.06 -1.87 -4.77
C LEU A 97 -0.85 -0.70 -4.17
N VAL A 98 -0.25 0.48 -4.18
CA VAL A 98 -0.86 1.70 -3.64
C VAL A 98 -1.62 2.41 -4.75
N ASN A 99 -2.88 2.74 -4.50
CA ASN A 99 -3.71 3.46 -5.47
C ASN A 99 -3.23 4.91 -5.69
N LYS A 100 -3.85 5.61 -6.64
CA LYS A 100 -3.53 7.00 -6.96
C LYS A 100 -3.60 7.93 -5.75
N ASP A 101 -4.72 7.93 -5.04
CA ASP A 101 -4.99 8.90 -3.98
C ASP A 101 -4.01 8.73 -2.81
N ALA A 102 -3.77 7.49 -2.37
CA ALA A 102 -2.80 7.20 -1.33
C ALA A 102 -1.36 7.46 -1.78
N SER A 103 -1.03 7.20 -3.06
CA SER A 103 0.30 7.49 -3.61
C SER A 103 0.60 8.99 -3.60
N LEU A 104 -0.36 9.81 -4.04
CA LEU A 104 -0.24 11.27 -4.03
C LEU A 104 -0.17 11.81 -2.60
N ALA A 105 -1.03 11.30 -1.71
CA ALA A 105 -1.06 11.69 -0.30
C ALA A 105 0.29 11.43 0.41
N VAL A 106 0.87 10.23 0.28
CA VAL A 106 2.16 9.91 0.93
C VAL A 106 3.31 10.73 0.33
N LEU A 107 3.28 11.01 -0.97
CA LEU A 107 4.31 11.83 -1.62
C LEU A 107 4.18 13.31 -1.25
N GLY A 108 3.06 13.73 -0.66
CA GLY A 108 2.78 15.13 -0.36
C GLY A 108 2.66 15.97 -1.63
N MET A 109 2.16 15.39 -2.71
CA MET A 109 2.07 16.01 -4.03
C MET A 109 0.69 15.84 -4.63
N ASP A 110 0.24 16.80 -5.44
CA ASP A 110 -0.85 16.59 -6.39
C ASP A 110 -0.36 15.94 -7.70
N GLN A 111 -1.30 15.61 -8.58
CA GLN A 111 -0.98 14.96 -9.86
C GLN A 111 -0.10 15.83 -10.78
N GLU A 112 -0.25 17.15 -10.74
CA GLU A 112 0.49 18.06 -11.62
C GLU A 112 1.93 18.25 -11.14
N GLN A 113 2.11 18.33 -9.83
CA GLN A 113 3.43 18.32 -9.19
C GLN A 113 4.16 17.00 -9.47
N MET A 114 3.46 15.87 -9.36
CA MET A 114 4.04 14.58 -9.71
C MET A 114 4.41 14.51 -11.20
N ARG A 115 3.57 15.03 -12.10
CA ARG A 115 3.88 15.10 -13.55
C ARG A 115 5.12 15.94 -13.81
N SER A 116 5.17 17.15 -13.26
CA SER A 116 6.33 18.04 -13.34
C SER A 116 7.60 17.35 -12.85
N LYS A 117 7.50 16.57 -11.76
CA LYS A 117 8.63 15.82 -11.23
C LYS A 117 9.09 14.72 -12.18
N VAL A 118 8.16 13.94 -12.73
CA VAL A 118 8.47 12.89 -13.70
C VAL A 118 9.07 13.46 -14.98
N GLU A 119 8.58 14.60 -15.46
CA GLU A 119 9.17 15.29 -16.62
C GLU A 119 10.59 15.80 -16.36
N GLU A 120 10.89 16.23 -15.12
CA GLU A 120 12.22 16.68 -14.70
C GLU A 120 13.24 15.53 -14.64
N VAL A 121 12.88 14.40 -14.01
CA VAL A 121 13.84 13.31 -13.70
C VAL A 121 13.66 12.04 -14.53
N GLY A 122 12.60 11.95 -15.33
CA GLY A 122 12.17 10.76 -16.06
C GLY A 122 11.55 9.69 -15.14
N ASP A 123 10.91 8.68 -15.73
CA ASP A 123 10.21 7.62 -14.98
C ASP A 123 11.14 6.88 -14.00
N LEU A 124 12.33 6.47 -14.47
CA LEU A 124 13.32 5.80 -13.62
C LEU A 124 13.85 6.72 -12.53
N GLY A 125 14.08 8.01 -12.83
CA GLY A 125 14.51 8.98 -11.84
C GLY A 125 13.44 9.24 -10.78
N PHE A 126 12.16 9.24 -11.17
CA PHE A 126 11.05 9.34 -10.23
C PHE A 126 11.01 8.14 -9.28
N VAL A 127 11.22 6.93 -9.79
CA VAL A 127 11.35 5.74 -8.94
C VAL A 127 12.50 5.87 -7.94
N GLN A 128 13.65 6.43 -8.35
CA GLN A 128 14.76 6.69 -7.42
C GLN A 128 14.39 7.73 -6.35
N TYR A 129 13.71 8.80 -6.74
CA TYR A 129 13.18 9.79 -5.80
C TYR A 129 12.27 9.16 -4.73
N VAL A 130 11.36 8.26 -5.13
CA VAL A 130 10.50 7.52 -4.18
C VAL A 130 11.33 6.62 -3.27
N ARG A 131 12.40 5.98 -3.79
CA ARG A 131 13.31 5.16 -2.98
C ARG A 131 14.05 5.98 -1.94
N GLU A 132 14.60 7.13 -2.33
CA GLU A 132 15.29 8.03 -1.40
C GLU A 132 14.37 8.51 -0.27
N LEU A 133 13.09 8.72 -0.58
CA LEU A 133 12.12 9.16 0.41
C LEU A 133 11.74 8.05 1.40
N MET A 134 11.47 6.83 0.94
CA MET A 134 10.74 5.83 1.75
C MET A 134 11.49 4.51 1.99
N LEU A 135 12.51 4.17 1.21
CA LEU A 135 13.17 2.86 1.33
C LEU A 135 13.81 2.71 2.71
N GLY A 136 13.61 1.55 3.34
CA GLY A 136 14.10 1.25 4.69
C GLY A 136 13.29 1.89 5.84
N ARG A 137 12.21 2.63 5.54
CA ARG A 137 11.32 3.16 6.57
C ARG A 137 10.23 2.16 6.93
N GLN A 138 9.77 2.23 8.18
CA GLN A 138 8.54 1.57 8.59
C GLN A 138 7.34 2.29 7.98
N ILE A 139 6.41 1.52 7.44
CA ILE A 139 5.20 2.02 6.83
C ILE A 139 3.99 1.28 7.37
N SER A 140 2.84 1.94 7.35
CA SER A 140 1.55 1.28 7.51
C SER A 140 0.70 1.46 6.27
N VAL A 141 0.05 0.39 5.85
CA VAL A 141 -0.84 0.37 4.69
C VAL A 141 -2.19 -0.21 5.08
N SER A 142 -3.27 0.43 4.63
CA SER A 142 -4.64 -0.04 4.78
C SER A 142 -5.26 -0.41 3.45
N GLY A 143 -6.18 -1.36 3.48
CA GLY A 143 -6.96 -1.78 2.31
C GLY A 143 -7.35 -3.25 2.41
N ARG A 144 -7.06 -4.01 1.35
CA ARG A 144 -7.40 -5.45 1.27
C ARG A 144 -6.21 -6.30 0.86
N SER A 145 -6.15 -7.54 1.34
CA SER A 145 -5.19 -8.55 0.87
C SER A 145 -5.81 -9.50 -0.13
N ILE A 146 -4.96 -9.95 -1.03
CA ILE A 146 -5.17 -11.10 -1.89
C ILE A 146 -4.02 -12.06 -1.58
N VAL A 147 -4.37 -13.28 -1.17
CA VAL A 147 -3.42 -14.34 -0.86
C VAL A 147 -3.72 -15.51 -1.77
N ASP A 148 -2.74 -15.90 -2.58
CA ASP A 148 -2.80 -17.01 -3.51
C ASP A 148 -1.51 -17.85 -3.46
N ASP A 149 -1.34 -18.76 -4.41
CA ASP A 149 -0.17 -19.62 -4.54
C ASP A 149 1.13 -18.86 -4.85
N GLN A 150 1.03 -17.61 -5.29
CA GLN A 150 2.16 -16.72 -5.60
C GLN A 150 2.55 -15.82 -4.40
N GLY A 151 1.80 -15.90 -3.30
CA GLY A 151 2.06 -15.18 -2.05
C GLY A 151 1.00 -14.14 -1.73
N ALA A 152 1.36 -13.17 -0.90
CA ALA A 152 0.45 -12.12 -0.44
C ALA A 152 0.66 -10.80 -1.19
N MET A 153 -0.45 -10.19 -1.60
CA MET A 153 -0.51 -8.86 -2.16
C MET A 153 -1.51 -8.01 -1.38
N VAL A 154 -1.10 -6.80 -1.00
CA VAL A 154 -1.97 -5.78 -0.41
C VAL A 154 -2.34 -4.77 -1.48
N LEU A 155 -3.63 -4.57 -1.72
CA LEU A 155 -4.13 -3.43 -2.47
C LEU A 155 -4.44 -2.32 -1.47
N ALA A 156 -3.59 -1.31 -1.45
CA ALA A 156 -3.60 -0.25 -0.47
C ALA A 156 -4.35 0.99 -0.99
N ASP A 157 -5.29 1.46 -0.18
CA ASP A 157 -6.02 2.72 -0.34
C ASP A 157 -5.69 3.74 0.76
N GLY A 158 -4.92 3.33 1.77
CA GLY A 158 -4.23 4.21 2.71
C GLY A 158 -2.76 3.81 2.86
N PHE A 159 -1.91 4.81 3.03
CA PHE A 159 -0.47 4.67 3.19
C PHE A 159 0.03 5.74 4.15
N GLU A 160 0.76 5.33 5.19
CA GLU A 160 1.39 6.20 6.16
C GLU A 160 2.87 5.83 6.31
N LEU A 161 3.75 6.83 6.32
CA LEU A 161 5.14 6.67 6.76
C LEU A 161 5.17 6.77 8.29
N GLU A 162 5.68 5.75 8.97
CA GLU A 162 5.82 5.80 10.42
C GLU A 162 7.09 6.59 10.79
N GLU A 163 6.90 7.73 11.44
CA GLU A 163 7.99 8.45 12.07
C GLU A 163 8.25 7.87 13.46
N HIS A 164 9.43 7.27 13.64
CA HIS A 164 9.91 6.90 14.95
C HIS A 164 10.91 7.93 15.44
N ASP A 165 10.68 8.47 16.63
CA ASP A 165 11.71 9.22 17.35
C ASP A 165 12.86 8.26 17.67
N ALA A 166 14.00 8.47 17.01
CA ALA A 166 15.19 7.64 17.18
C ALA A 166 15.67 7.60 18.64
N GLN A 167 15.48 8.68 19.42
CA GLN A 167 15.85 8.72 20.83
C GLN A 167 14.91 7.85 21.66
N MET A 168 13.61 7.90 21.38
CA MET A 168 12.61 7.05 22.03
C MET A 168 12.91 5.58 21.71
N ARG A 169 13.11 5.25 20.43
CA ARG A 169 13.42 3.88 20.00
C ARG A 169 14.72 3.35 20.61
N ALA A 170 15.76 4.19 20.66
CA ALA A 170 17.01 3.83 21.32
C ALA A 170 16.81 3.58 22.82
N SER A 171 15.92 4.34 23.48
CA SER A 171 15.63 4.17 24.90
C SER A 171 14.85 2.89 25.18
N GLU A 172 13.87 2.55 24.34
CA GLU A 172 13.16 1.27 24.40
C GLU A 172 14.12 0.08 24.21
N LEU A 173 15.01 0.14 23.23
CA LEU A 173 16.01 -0.89 22.97
C LEU A 173 16.98 -1.06 24.14
N ARG A 174 17.42 0.04 24.77
CA ARG A 174 18.28 -0.04 25.98
C ARG A 174 17.57 -0.76 27.12
N THR A 175 16.29 -0.48 27.34
CA THR A 175 15.48 -1.19 28.34
C THR A 175 15.33 -2.67 27.98
N GLN A 176 15.01 -2.99 26.72
CA GLN A 176 14.84 -4.36 26.26
C GLN A 176 16.12 -5.19 26.39
N TRP A 177 17.29 -4.61 26.14
CA TRP A 177 18.59 -5.27 26.25
C TRP A 177 19.21 -5.21 27.66
N GLY A 178 18.52 -4.63 28.65
CA GLY A 178 18.99 -4.57 30.03
C GLY A 178 20.18 -3.63 30.23
N TRP A 179 20.29 -2.57 29.43
CA TRP A 179 21.30 -1.52 29.55
C TRP A 179 20.80 -0.27 30.30
N ALA A 180 19.55 -0.31 30.78
CA ALA A 180 18.91 0.76 31.55
C ALA A 180 19.05 0.53 33.06
#